data_AF-A0A258SG59-F1
#
_entry.id   AF-A0A258SG59-F1
#
_cell.length_a   1.000
_cell.length_b   1.000
_cell.length_c   1.000
_cell.angle_alpha   90.00
_cell.angle_beta   90.00
_cell.angle_gamma   90.00
#
_symmetry.space_group_name_H-M   'P 1'
#
loop_
_entity.id
_entity.type
_entity.pdbx_description
1 polymer ?
#
loop_
_entity_poly.entity_id
_entity_poly.type
_entity_poly.pdbx_seq_one_letter_code
_entity_poly.pdbx_strand_id
1 'polypeptide(L)'
;MNTLLLAAAEAAGHEEHGPTLLGLSAEGWVYVGLTIFLLLAIFYAKAPQKIAEALDARIANTKRQLDEATAIRAEAEALLADAKKRSAASAGDAAAIIAQAEAEAKLMLAKAESDATDLMARRSKMAEDKIAAAERGAIADLRAKAADAATHAAQHIIASRHDAGADKPLVDRTIAGLARIN
;
A
#
# COMPACT_ATOMS: atom_id res chain seq x y z
N MET A 1 -31.71 -10.93 -80.79
CA MET A 1 -32.80 -10.05 -81.25
C MET A 1 -34.11 -10.75 -80.87
N ASN A 2 -35.04 -10.26 -80.06
CA ASN A 2 -35.17 -9.01 -79.30
C ASN A 2 -36.37 -9.23 -78.36
N THR A 3 -36.16 -9.45 -77.06
CA THR A 3 -37.24 -9.51 -76.05
C THR A 3 -37.18 -8.33 -75.07
N LEU A 4 -36.38 -7.31 -75.38
CA LEU A 4 -36.19 -6.08 -74.61
C LEU A 4 -37.12 -4.92 -75.01
N LEU A 5 -38.29 -5.17 -75.60
CA LEU A 5 -39.09 -4.08 -76.20
C LEU A 5 -40.62 -4.20 -76.01
N LEU A 6 -41.10 -4.75 -74.88
CA LEU A 6 -42.55 -4.82 -74.60
C LEU A 6 -42.98 -4.26 -73.23
N ALA A 7 -42.15 -3.50 -72.53
CA ALA A 7 -42.57 -2.88 -71.27
C ALA A 7 -42.14 -1.41 -71.12
N ALA A 8 -41.90 -0.74 -72.25
CA ALA A 8 -41.55 0.68 -72.31
C ALA A 8 -42.55 1.53 -73.12
N ALA A 9 -43.75 1.02 -73.45
CA ALA A 9 -44.67 1.71 -74.36
C ALA A 9 -46.16 1.50 -74.01
N GLU A 10 -46.52 1.59 -72.72
CA GLU A 10 -47.94 1.66 -72.33
C GLU A 10 -48.20 2.92 -71.49
N ALA A 11 -47.89 4.05 -72.12
CA ALA A 11 -48.41 5.37 -71.76
C ALA A 11 -48.68 6.12 -73.07
N ALA A 12 -49.63 5.60 -73.85
CA ALA A 12 -50.08 6.25 -75.07
C ALA A 12 -51.60 6.17 -75.17
N GLY A 13 -52.24 7.29 -74.81
CA GLY A 13 -53.47 7.80 -75.41
C GLY A 13 -54.74 6.97 -75.26
N HIS A 14 -55.50 7.21 -74.19
CA HIS A 14 -56.95 7.07 -74.24
C HIS A 14 -57.56 8.42 -74.66
N GLU A 15 -57.92 8.56 -75.94
CA GLU A 15 -58.78 9.65 -76.40
C GLU A 15 -60.25 9.26 -76.18
N GLU A 16 -60.85 9.81 -75.13
CA GLU A 16 -62.30 9.93 -74.93
C GLU A 16 -62.66 11.42 -75.07
N HIS A 17 -63.43 11.79 -76.09
CA HIS A 17 -63.87 13.18 -76.33
C HIS A 17 -64.97 13.61 -75.34
N GLY A 18 -64.56 13.98 -74.12
CA GLY A 18 -65.38 14.78 -73.19
C GLY A 18 -65.35 16.28 -73.52
N PRO A 19 -66.26 17.11 -72.95
CA PRO A 19 -66.36 18.54 -73.29
C PRO A 19 -65.06 19.27 -72.97
N THR A 20 -64.38 19.77 -74.01
CA THR A 20 -63.12 20.51 -73.91
C THR A 20 -63.39 21.99 -73.59
N LEU A 21 -62.81 22.50 -72.51
CA LEU A 21 -62.83 23.93 -72.17
C LEU A 21 -61.45 24.53 -72.45
N LEU A 22 -61.39 25.54 -73.32
CA LEU A 22 -60.15 26.23 -73.75
C LEU A 22 -59.10 25.28 -74.37
N GLY A 23 -59.52 24.27 -75.14
CA GLY A 23 -58.61 23.37 -75.86
C GLY A 23 -57.95 22.28 -75.00
N LEU A 24 -58.35 22.16 -73.73
CA LEU A 24 -57.86 21.14 -72.79
C LEU A 24 -58.98 20.16 -72.45
N SER A 25 -58.65 18.87 -72.43
CA SER A 25 -59.54 17.78 -71.99
C SER A 25 -59.75 17.83 -70.46
N ALA A 26 -60.71 17.05 -69.93
CA ALA A 26 -60.94 16.93 -68.49
C ALA A 26 -59.68 16.47 -67.73
N GLU A 27 -58.88 15.59 -68.32
CA GLU A 27 -57.57 15.19 -67.78
C GLU A 27 -56.58 16.36 -67.77
N GLY A 28 -56.58 17.22 -68.78
CA GLY A 28 -55.78 18.44 -68.83
C GLY A 28 -56.05 19.37 -67.64
N TRP A 29 -57.32 19.58 -67.27
CA TRP A 29 -57.68 20.36 -66.08
C TRP A 29 -57.31 19.68 -64.75
N VAL A 30 -57.31 18.34 -64.70
CA VAL A 30 -56.79 17.58 -63.54
C VAL A 30 -55.29 17.81 -63.37
N TYR A 31 -54.51 17.74 -64.46
CA TYR A 31 -53.07 18.06 -64.42
C TYR A 31 -52.79 19.51 -64.02
N VAL A 32 -53.60 20.47 -64.50
CA VAL A 32 -53.49 21.88 -64.08
C VAL A 32 -53.79 22.03 -62.59
N GLY A 33 -54.84 21.39 -62.07
CA GLY A 33 -55.16 21.37 -60.64
C GLY A 33 -54.05 20.76 -59.78
N LEU A 34 -53.50 19.61 -60.21
CA LEU A 34 -52.35 18.96 -59.56
C LEU A 34 -51.10 19.87 -59.58
N THR A 35 -50.86 20.55 -60.69
CA THR A 35 -49.72 21.47 -60.84
C THR A 35 -49.85 22.67 -59.92
N ILE A 36 -51.04 23.29 -59.84
CA ILE A 36 -51.31 24.40 -58.90
C ILE A 36 -51.19 23.93 -57.45
N PHE A 37 -51.69 22.73 -57.12
CA PHE A 37 -51.55 22.14 -55.79
C PHE A 37 -50.08 21.88 -55.43
N LEU A 38 -49.29 21.31 -56.33
CA LEU A 38 -47.85 21.10 -56.13
C LEU A 38 -47.10 22.43 -55.98
N LEU A 39 -47.44 23.44 -56.79
CA LEU A 39 -46.87 24.78 -56.66
C LEU A 39 -47.21 25.40 -55.31
N LEU A 40 -48.47 25.32 -54.85
CA LEU A 40 -48.83 25.80 -53.50
C LEU A 40 -48.13 24.98 -52.39
N ALA A 41 -48.00 23.66 -52.53
CA ALA A 41 -47.31 22.81 -51.55
C ALA A 41 -45.80 23.12 -51.47
N ILE A 42 -45.18 23.45 -52.60
CA ILE A 42 -43.76 23.82 -52.67
C ILE A 42 -43.55 25.25 -52.16
N PHE A 43 -44.32 26.23 -52.64
CA PHE A 43 -44.13 27.65 -52.32
C PHE A 43 -44.72 28.05 -50.95
N TYR A 44 -45.89 27.53 -50.58
CA TYR A 44 -46.60 27.91 -49.37
C TYR A 44 -46.29 26.98 -48.19
N ALA A 45 -46.30 25.66 -48.42
CA ALA A 45 -46.04 24.68 -47.36
C ALA A 45 -44.54 24.33 -47.21
N LYS A 46 -43.67 24.77 -48.13
CA LYS A 46 -42.21 24.50 -48.10
C LYS A 46 -41.88 23.03 -47.81
N ALA A 47 -42.75 22.13 -48.27
CA ALA A 47 -42.67 20.69 -47.99
C ALA A 47 -41.27 20.08 -48.26
N PRO A 48 -40.57 20.37 -49.37
CA PRO A 48 -39.24 19.80 -49.60
C PRO A 48 -38.18 20.33 -48.59
N GLN A 49 -38.28 21.59 -48.15
CA GLN A 49 -37.36 22.13 -47.15
C GLN A 49 -37.56 21.47 -45.79
N LYS A 50 -38.81 21.23 -45.37
CA LYS A 50 -39.08 20.57 -44.09
C LYS A 50 -38.60 19.12 -44.03
N ILE A 51 -38.70 18.41 -45.15
CA ILE A 51 -38.18 17.04 -45.26
C ILE A 51 -36.65 17.04 -45.22
N ALA A 52 -36.00 17.98 -45.92
CA ALA A 52 -34.55 18.14 -45.87
C ALA A 52 -34.07 18.49 -44.45
N GLU A 53 -34.70 19.46 -43.78
CA GLU A 53 -34.40 19.85 -42.40
C GLU A 53 -34.55 18.67 -41.42
N ALA A 54 -35.58 17.84 -41.57
CA ALA A 54 -35.79 16.67 -40.71
C ALA A 54 -34.72 15.59 -40.94
N LEU A 55 -34.28 15.41 -42.18
CA LEU A 55 -33.23 14.45 -42.51
C LEU A 55 -31.87 14.94 -42.01
N ASP A 56 -31.56 16.24 -42.18
CA ASP A 56 -30.37 16.88 -41.62
C ASP A 56 -30.35 16.82 -40.09
N ALA A 57 -31.49 17.06 -39.44
CA ALA A 57 -31.61 16.93 -37.99
C ALA A 57 -31.32 15.50 -37.50
N ARG A 58 -31.78 14.48 -38.25
CA ARG A 58 -31.44 13.08 -37.96
C ARG A 58 -29.95 12.81 -38.15
N ILE A 59 -29.36 13.25 -39.26
CA ILE A 59 -27.92 13.11 -39.53
C ILE A 59 -27.10 13.77 -38.42
N ALA A 60 -27.46 14.98 -38.01
CA ALA A 60 -26.80 15.70 -36.93
C ALA A 60 -26.91 14.96 -35.59
N ASN A 61 -28.09 14.39 -35.29
CA ASN A 61 -28.29 13.61 -34.07
C ASN A 61 -27.46 12.31 -34.10
N THR A 62 -27.44 11.57 -35.20
CA THR A 62 -26.63 10.37 -35.36
C THR A 62 -25.14 10.68 -35.27
N LYS A 63 -24.67 11.78 -35.88
CA LYS A 63 -23.29 12.25 -35.72
C LYS A 63 -22.97 12.54 -34.26
N ARG A 64 -23.82 13.30 -33.56
CA ARG A 64 -23.63 13.60 -32.13
C ARG A 64 -23.56 12.32 -31.29
N GLN A 65 -24.42 11.34 -31.54
CA GLN A 65 -24.39 10.06 -30.83
C GLN A 65 -23.11 9.26 -31.13
N LEU A 66 -22.62 9.31 -32.38
CA LEU A 66 -21.37 8.64 -32.76
C LEU A 66 -20.15 9.35 -32.12
N ASP A 67 -20.14 10.67 -32.09
CA ASP A 67 -19.10 11.47 -31.44
C ASP A 67 -19.10 11.20 -29.92
N GLU A 68 -20.26 11.14 -29.28
CA GLU A 68 -20.40 10.80 -27.87
C GLU A 68 -19.95 9.36 -27.58
N ALA A 69 -20.32 8.40 -28.43
CA ALA A 69 -19.88 7.01 -28.30
C ALA A 69 -18.36 6.84 -28.50
N THR A 70 -17.76 7.59 -29.43
CA THR A 70 -16.31 7.58 -29.64
C THR A 70 -15.57 8.25 -28.49
N ALA A 71 -16.10 9.34 -27.94
CA ALA A 71 -15.57 9.98 -26.73
C ALA A 71 -15.60 9.01 -25.53
N ILE A 72 -16.74 8.36 -25.27
CA ILE A 72 -16.87 7.37 -24.20
C ILE A 72 -15.90 6.20 -24.40
N ARG A 73 -15.69 5.73 -25.64
CA ARG A 73 -14.68 4.71 -25.93
C ARG A 73 -13.27 5.18 -25.61
N ALA A 74 -12.90 6.39 -26.03
CA ALA A 74 -11.59 6.96 -25.74
C ALA A 74 -11.37 7.11 -24.23
N GLU A 75 -12.38 7.55 -23.48
CA GLU A 75 -12.33 7.64 -22.02
C GLU A 75 -12.18 6.26 -21.36
N ALA A 76 -12.92 5.26 -21.83
CA ALA A 76 -12.82 3.89 -21.33
C ALA A 76 -11.45 3.26 -21.62
N GLU A 77 -10.89 3.48 -22.81
CA GLU A 77 -9.54 3.04 -23.18
C GLU A 77 -8.47 3.74 -22.32
N ALA A 78 -8.61 5.05 -22.09
CA ALA A 78 -7.72 5.79 -21.21
C ALA A 78 -7.80 5.29 -19.76
N LEU A 79 -9.00 5.04 -19.25
CA LEU A 79 -9.21 4.51 -17.90
C LEU A 79 -8.63 3.10 -17.76
N LEU A 80 -8.78 2.26 -18.78
CA LEU A 80 -8.22 0.91 -18.80
C LEU A 80 -6.69 0.93 -18.86
N ALA A 81 -6.10 1.84 -19.63
CA ALA A 81 -4.65 2.04 -19.66
C ALA A 81 -4.12 2.50 -18.30
N ASP A 82 -4.79 3.45 -17.66
CA ASP A 82 -4.42 3.94 -16.32
C ASP A 82 -4.59 2.87 -15.24
N ALA A 83 -5.68 2.10 -15.29
CA ALA A 83 -5.90 0.97 -14.38
C ALA A 83 -4.82 -0.12 -14.53
N LYS A 84 -4.44 -0.46 -15.77
CA LYS A 84 -3.33 -1.40 -16.03
C LYS A 84 -2.00 -0.87 -15.51
N LYS A 85 -1.71 0.42 -15.73
CA LYS A 85 -0.50 1.08 -15.23
C LYS A 85 -0.46 1.08 -13.70
N ARG A 86 -1.58 1.44 -13.05
CA ARG A 86 -1.73 1.41 -11.59
C ARG A 86 -1.58 -0.01 -11.04
N SER A 87 -2.19 -1.01 -11.66
CA SER A 87 -2.06 -2.40 -11.24
C SER A 87 -0.61 -2.90 -11.34
N ALA A 88 0.10 -2.58 -12.43
CA ALA A 88 1.51 -2.93 -12.59
C ALA A 88 2.39 -2.20 -11.56
N ALA A 89 2.13 -0.91 -11.30
CA ALA A 89 2.82 -0.14 -10.28
C ALA A 89 2.58 -0.73 -8.87
N SER A 90 1.33 -1.03 -8.50
CA SER A 90 1.01 -1.63 -7.19
C SER A 90 1.64 -3.01 -6.99
N ALA A 91 1.76 -3.83 -8.03
CA ALA A 91 2.47 -5.10 -7.94
C ALA A 91 3.98 -4.90 -7.70
N GLY A 92 4.58 -3.90 -8.37
CA GLY A 92 5.97 -3.50 -8.13
C GLY A 92 6.18 -2.94 -6.73
N ASP A 93 5.30 -2.06 -6.26
CA ASP A 93 5.36 -1.45 -4.94
C ASP A 93 5.21 -2.51 -3.84
N ALA A 94 4.29 -3.47 -3.99
CA ALA A 94 4.13 -4.58 -3.05
C ALA A 94 5.40 -5.45 -2.97
N ALA A 95 6.01 -5.77 -4.12
CA ALA A 95 7.27 -6.51 -4.15
C ALA A 95 8.41 -5.72 -3.51
N ALA A 96 8.48 -4.40 -3.75
CA ALA A 96 9.46 -3.52 -3.12
C ALA A 96 9.28 -3.42 -1.59
N ILE A 97 8.03 -3.34 -1.11
CA ILE A 97 7.71 -3.35 0.32
C ILE A 97 8.18 -4.67 0.96
N ILE A 98 7.91 -5.81 0.33
CA ILE A 98 8.33 -7.12 0.85
C ILE A 98 9.86 -7.20 0.88
N ALA A 99 10.54 -6.83 -0.21
CA ALA A 99 12.01 -6.86 -0.27
C ALA A 99 12.65 -5.94 0.79
N GLN A 100 12.09 -4.75 1.00
CA GLN A 100 12.55 -3.83 2.03
C GLN A 100 12.31 -4.40 3.43
N ALA A 101 11.13 -4.97 3.69
CA ALA A 101 10.81 -5.59 4.97
C ALA A 101 11.73 -6.79 5.29
N GLU A 102 12.07 -7.60 4.29
CA GLU A 102 13.03 -8.70 4.46
C GLU A 102 14.44 -8.20 4.75
N ALA A 103 14.88 -7.13 4.07
CA ALA A 103 16.18 -6.51 4.32
C ALA A 103 16.26 -5.92 5.74
N GLU A 104 15.22 -5.21 6.17
CA GLU A 104 15.11 -4.66 7.52
C GLU A 104 15.04 -5.76 8.58
N ALA A 105 14.30 -6.84 8.33
CA ALA A 105 14.23 -7.99 9.24
C ALA A 105 15.61 -8.64 9.42
N LYS A 106 16.39 -8.82 8.34
CA LYS A 106 17.76 -9.35 8.42
C LYS A 106 18.68 -8.44 9.23
N LEU A 107 18.59 -7.12 9.03
CA LEU A 107 19.38 -6.15 9.81
C LEU A 107 18.97 -6.16 11.28
N MET A 108 17.67 -6.26 11.57
CA MET A 108 17.15 -6.32 12.92
C MET A 108 17.60 -7.60 13.64
N LEU A 109 17.58 -8.74 12.95
CA LEU A 109 18.09 -10.01 13.48
C LEU A 109 19.58 -9.92 13.79
N ALA A 110 20.40 -9.45 12.85
CA ALA A 110 21.84 -9.29 13.06
C ALA A 110 22.14 -8.35 14.24
N LYS A 111 21.39 -7.25 14.37
CA LYS A 111 21.52 -6.33 15.51
C LYS A 111 21.08 -6.99 16.82
N ALA A 112 19.96 -7.72 16.82
CA ALA A 112 19.47 -8.42 18.00
C ALA A 112 20.45 -9.50 18.48
N GLU A 113 21.07 -10.24 17.56
CA GLU A 113 22.13 -11.22 17.89
C GLU A 113 23.35 -10.56 18.52
N SER A 114 23.81 -9.42 17.95
CA SER A 114 24.90 -8.63 18.52
C SER A 114 24.56 -8.12 19.92
N ASP A 115 23.39 -7.49 20.08
CA ASP A 115 22.92 -6.94 21.34
C ASP A 115 22.74 -8.04 22.41
N ALA A 116 22.24 -9.21 22.01
CA ALA A 116 22.12 -10.37 22.88
C ALA A 116 23.48 -10.90 23.33
N THR A 117 24.44 -11.02 22.41
CA THR A 117 25.81 -11.46 22.72
C THR A 117 26.47 -10.49 23.71
N ASP A 118 26.36 -9.19 23.47
CA ASP A 118 26.88 -8.16 24.37
C ASP A 118 26.20 -8.19 25.74
N LEU A 119 24.87 -8.42 25.78
CA LEU A 119 24.13 -8.55 27.03
C LEU A 119 24.59 -9.77 27.83
N MET A 120 24.78 -10.91 27.15
CA MET A 120 25.30 -12.13 27.78
C MET A 120 26.71 -11.93 28.31
N ALA A 121 27.60 -11.30 27.56
CA ALA A 121 28.96 -10.98 28.02
C ALA A 121 28.95 -10.09 29.26
N ARG A 122 28.13 -9.03 29.28
CA ARG A 122 27.97 -8.16 30.46
C ARG A 122 27.41 -8.93 31.66
N ARG A 123 26.42 -9.81 31.43
CA ARG A 123 25.82 -10.65 32.48
C ARG A 123 26.80 -11.66 33.05
N SER A 124 27.62 -12.30 32.22
CA SER A 124 28.70 -13.21 32.65
C SER A 124 29.69 -12.46 33.53
N LYS A 125 30.19 -11.32 33.06
CA LYS A 125 31.13 -10.50 33.82
C LYS A 125 30.56 -10.06 35.17
N MET A 126 29.31 -9.62 35.23
CA MET A 126 28.67 -9.28 36.51
C MET A 126 28.53 -10.48 37.44
N ALA A 127 28.31 -11.68 36.91
CA ALA A 127 28.26 -12.90 37.71
C ALA A 127 29.65 -13.28 38.24
N GLU A 128 30.68 -13.23 37.38
CA GLU A 128 32.08 -13.44 37.74
C GLU A 128 32.54 -12.44 38.82
N ASP A 129 32.23 -11.14 38.65
CA ASP A 129 32.57 -10.10 39.62
C ASP A 129 31.89 -10.35 40.99
N LYS A 130 30.63 -10.82 40.98
CA LYS A 130 29.90 -11.20 42.20
C LYS A 130 30.49 -12.43 42.87
N ILE A 131 30.87 -13.45 42.10
CA ILE A 131 31.53 -14.65 42.63
C ILE A 131 32.86 -14.25 43.26
N ALA A 132 33.69 -13.48 42.56
CA ALA A 132 34.97 -13.00 43.08
C ALA A 132 34.81 -12.15 44.35
N ALA A 133 33.77 -11.32 44.43
CA ALA A 133 33.45 -10.57 45.65
C ALA A 133 33.02 -11.49 46.80
N ALA A 134 32.19 -12.49 46.53
CA ALA A 134 31.76 -13.48 47.52
C ALA A 134 32.92 -14.35 48.00
N GLU A 135 33.82 -14.77 47.12
CA GLU A 135 35.04 -15.52 47.46
C GLU A 135 35.96 -14.72 48.38
N ARG A 136 36.20 -13.44 48.08
CA ARG A 136 36.98 -12.56 48.96
C ARG A 136 36.34 -12.44 50.34
N GLY A 137 35.01 -12.30 50.40
CA GLY A 137 34.26 -12.30 51.66
C GLY A 137 34.41 -13.61 52.44
N ALA A 138 34.19 -14.75 51.79
CA ALA A 138 34.31 -16.07 52.40
C ALA A 138 35.71 -16.36 52.94
N ILE A 139 36.77 -15.94 52.23
CA ILE A 139 38.16 -16.05 52.70
C ILE A 139 38.39 -15.18 53.94
N ALA A 140 37.86 -13.95 53.95
CA ALA A 140 37.95 -13.07 55.12
C ALA A 140 37.23 -13.66 56.33
N ASP A 141 36.02 -14.19 56.14
CA ASP A 141 35.23 -14.84 57.20
C ASP A 141 35.93 -16.09 57.74
N LEU A 142 36.54 -16.90 56.86
CA LEU A 142 37.31 -18.08 57.28
C LEU A 142 38.53 -17.69 58.11
N ARG A 143 39.25 -16.63 57.71
CA ARG A 143 40.39 -16.10 58.48
C ARG A 143 39.97 -15.57 59.84
N ALA A 144 38.86 -14.85 59.92
CA ALA A 144 38.31 -14.36 61.18
C ALA A 144 37.97 -15.53 62.11
N LYS A 145 37.22 -16.53 61.63
CA LYS A 145 36.88 -17.74 62.41
C LYS A 145 38.12 -18.50 62.88
N ALA A 146 39.14 -18.62 62.02
CA ALA A 146 40.40 -19.27 62.40
C ALA A 146 41.16 -18.48 63.48
N ALA A 147 41.20 -17.15 63.37
CA ALA A 147 41.81 -16.28 64.38
C ALA A 147 41.07 -16.34 65.72
N ASP A 148 39.73 -16.37 65.70
CA ASP A 148 38.91 -16.52 66.90
C ASP A 148 39.14 -17.88 67.57
N ALA A 149 39.13 -18.97 66.79
CA ALA A 149 39.41 -20.31 67.28
C ALA A 149 40.83 -20.43 67.88
N ALA A 150 41.84 -19.84 67.23
CA ALA A 150 43.21 -19.80 67.74
C ALA A 150 43.30 -18.99 69.03
N THR A 151 42.60 -17.86 69.13
CA THR A 151 42.57 -17.01 70.33
C THR A 151 41.90 -17.73 71.50
N HIS A 152 40.78 -18.41 71.27
CA HIS A 152 40.12 -19.23 72.29
C HIS A 152 41.00 -20.40 72.74
N ALA A 153 41.67 -21.09 71.82
CA ALA A 153 42.61 -22.15 72.17
C ALA A 153 43.79 -21.61 73.00
N ALA A 154 44.35 -20.46 72.62
CA ALA A 154 45.41 -19.78 73.37
C ALA A 154 44.93 -19.38 74.78
N GLN A 155 43.73 -18.81 74.90
CA GLN A 155 43.12 -18.48 76.20
C GLN A 155 43.01 -19.72 77.10
N HIS A 156 42.54 -20.86 76.57
CA HIS A 156 42.40 -22.10 77.33
C HIS A 156 43.76 -22.68 77.75
N ILE A 157 44.76 -22.66 76.86
CA ILE A 157 46.13 -23.11 77.19
C ILE A 157 46.74 -22.21 78.25
N ILE A 158 46.58 -20.89 78.15
CA ILE A 158 47.06 -19.95 79.16
C ILE A 158 46.37 -20.25 80.49
N ALA A 159 45.03 -20.28 80.54
CA ALA A 159 44.28 -20.55 81.76
C ALA A 159 44.66 -21.88 82.43
N SER A 160 44.98 -22.92 81.65
CA SER A 160 45.37 -24.24 82.18
C SER A 160 46.83 -24.34 82.62
N ARG A 161 47.74 -23.51 82.07
CA ARG A 161 49.18 -23.52 82.40
C ARG A 161 49.63 -22.35 83.27
N HIS A 162 48.75 -21.41 83.58
CA HIS A 162 49.05 -20.24 84.38
C HIS A 162 48.86 -20.57 85.86
N ASP A 163 49.97 -20.77 86.56
CA ASP A 163 50.05 -20.96 88.00
C ASP A 163 50.82 -19.81 88.67
N ALA A 164 50.84 -19.79 90.01
CA ALA A 164 51.54 -18.76 90.78
C ALA A 164 53.07 -18.70 90.51
N GLY A 165 53.66 -19.76 89.94
CA GLY A 165 55.07 -19.79 89.51
C GLY A 165 55.31 -19.06 88.19
N ALA A 166 54.32 -19.02 87.30
CA ALA A 166 54.34 -18.28 86.04
C ALA A 166 54.10 -16.76 86.22
N ASP A 167 53.36 -16.34 87.26
CA ASP A 167 53.05 -14.92 87.53
C ASP A 167 54.28 -14.08 87.90
N LYS A 168 55.14 -14.61 88.79
CA LYS A 168 56.32 -13.91 89.29
C LYS A 168 57.25 -13.42 88.16
N PRO A 169 57.68 -14.26 87.19
CA PRO A 169 58.51 -13.80 86.07
C PRO A 169 57.79 -12.94 85.03
N LEU A 170 56.44 -12.87 85.03
CA LEU A 170 55.69 -11.90 84.23
C LEU A 170 55.69 -10.52 84.91
N VAL A 171 55.43 -10.46 86.21
CA VAL A 171 55.47 -9.24 87.02
C VAL A 171 56.87 -8.62 87.03
N ASP A 172 57.91 -9.45 87.21
CA ASP A 172 59.30 -8.96 87.17
C ASP A 172 59.65 -8.38 85.78
N ARG A 173 59.09 -8.94 84.69
CA ARG A 173 59.28 -8.44 83.32
C ARG A 173 58.53 -7.15 83.05
N THR A 174 57.30 -7.00 83.55
CA THR A 174 56.52 -5.77 83.39
C THR A 174 57.13 -4.65 84.24
N ILE A 175 57.57 -4.92 85.47
CA ILE A 175 58.32 -3.96 86.31
C ILE A 175 59.63 -3.56 85.61
N ALA A 176 60.40 -4.52 85.09
CA ALA A 176 61.62 -4.22 84.34
C ALA A 176 61.35 -3.51 83.00
N GLY A 177 60.18 -3.71 82.38
CA GLY A 177 59.75 -3.04 81.15
C GLY A 177 59.34 -1.59 81.39
N LEU A 178 58.61 -1.33 82.48
CA LEU A 178 58.27 0.02 82.94
C LEU A 178 59.51 0.80 83.39
N ALA A 179 60.47 0.13 84.04
CA ALA A 179 61.77 0.71 84.37
C ALA A 179 62.65 0.98 83.14
N ARG A 180 62.32 0.41 81.98
CA ARG A 180 63.04 0.58 80.69
C ARG A 180 62.47 1.69 79.82
N ILE A 181 61.37 2.33 80.22
CA ILE A 181 60.87 3.53 79.55
C ILE A 181 61.71 4.71 80.04
N ASN A 182 62.93 4.76 79.53
CA ASN A 182 63.75 5.94 79.33
C ASN A 182 64.66 5.66 78.13
#